data_AF-A0A087T2Q4-F1
#
_entry.id   AF-A0A087T2Q4-F1
#
_cell.length_a   1.000
_cell.length_b   1.000
_cell.length_c   1.000
_cell.angle_alpha   90.00
_cell.angle_beta   90.00
_cell.angle_gamma   90.00
#
_symmetry.space_group_name_H-M   'P 1'
#
loop_
_entity.id
_entity.type
_entity.pdbx_description
1 polymer ?
#
loop_
_entity_poly.entity_id
_entity_poly.type
_entity_poly.pdbx_seq_one_letter_code
_entity_poly.pdbx_strand_id
1 'polypeptide(L)'
;MMAITDNNYNLAWYLLEERYSNPREQVYAHLKRFMSIPTIRNESASAILNLIDVTSEVVRSLECLEQKLDGVSSTIFGFILSQKLDQ
;
A
#
# COMPACT_ATOMS: atom_id res chain seq x y z
N MET A 1 -41.09 -7.44 6.49
CA MET A 1 -40.71 -6.03 6.66
C MET A 1 -39.89 -5.95 7.93
N MET A 2 -38.57 -6.15 7.84
CA MET A 2 -37.70 -6.12 9.03
C MET A 2 -37.44 -4.65 9.37
N ALA A 3 -37.93 -4.23 10.53
CA ALA A 3 -37.72 -2.88 11.04
C ALA A 3 -36.21 -2.61 11.15
N ILE A 4 -35.80 -1.44 10.64
CA ILE A 4 -34.44 -0.93 10.82
C ILE A 4 -34.39 -0.42 12.26
N THR A 5 -34.08 -1.30 13.21
CA THR A 5 -33.60 -0.90 14.54
C THR A 5 -32.11 -0.56 14.44
N ASP A 6 -31.58 0.32 15.29
CA ASP A 6 -30.20 0.84 15.24
C ASP A 6 -29.11 -0.25 15.10
N ASN A 7 -29.39 -1.45 15.62
CA ASN A 7 -28.54 -2.63 15.50
C ASN A 7 -28.36 -3.12 14.04
N ASN A 8 -29.35 -2.89 13.17
CA ASN A 8 -29.30 -3.27 11.75
C ASN A 8 -28.61 -2.21 10.88
N TYR A 9 -28.56 -0.95 11.33
CA TYR A 9 -27.85 0.11 10.61
C TYR A 9 -26.33 -0.10 10.65
N ASN A 10 -25.77 -0.39 11.82
CA ASN A 10 -24.34 -0.66 11.95
C ASN A 10 -23.90 -1.89 11.15
N LEU A 11 -24.72 -2.94 11.12
CA LEU A 11 -24.47 -4.11 10.30
C LEU A 11 -24.53 -3.80 8.81
N ALA A 12 -25.53 -3.04 8.36
CA ALA A 12 -25.64 -2.63 6.96
C ALA A 12 -24.48 -1.71 6.55
N TRP A 13 -24.05 -0.79 7.42
CA TRP A 13 -22.91 0.10 7.21
C TRP A 13 -21.60 -0.68 7.14
N TYR A 14 -21.37 -1.62 8.05
CA TYR A 14 -20.22 -2.53 8.02
C TYR A 14 -20.18 -3.36 6.73
N LEU A 15 -21.32 -3.92 6.30
CA LEU A 15 -21.40 -4.69 5.05
C LEU A 15 -21.17 -3.81 3.80
N LEU A 16 -21.56 -2.54 3.84
CA LEU A 16 -21.26 -1.55 2.80
C LEU A 16 -19.77 -1.22 2.81
N GLU A 17 -19.20 -0.95 3.97
CA GLU A 17 -17.79 -0.66 4.15
C GLU A 17 -16.93 -1.86 3.72
N GLU A 18 -17.28 -3.08 4.07
CA GLU A 18 -16.61 -4.30 3.61
C GLU A 18 -16.76 -4.52 2.09
N ARG A 19 -17.92 -4.17 1.51
CA ARG A 19 -18.20 -4.38 0.08
C ARG A 19 -17.61 -3.31 -0.84
N TYR A 20 -17.40 -2.10 -0.32
CA TYR A 20 -16.92 -0.94 -1.10
C TYR A 20 -15.53 -0.45 -0.68
N SER A 21 -15.09 -0.74 0.55
CA SER A 21 -13.67 -0.70 0.86
C SER A 21 -13.08 -1.90 0.14
N ASN A 22 -12.35 -1.65 -0.94
CA ASN A 22 -11.48 -2.63 -1.58
C ASN A 22 -10.06 -2.44 -1.02
N PRO A 23 -9.78 -2.69 0.27
CA PRO A 23 -8.45 -2.48 0.84
C PRO A 23 -7.42 -3.31 0.08
N ARG A 24 -7.81 -4.47 -0.46
CA ARG A 24 -6.97 -5.28 -1.35
C ARG A 24 -6.58 -4.55 -2.64
N GLU A 25 -7.51 -3.87 -3.31
CA GLU A 25 -7.18 -3.10 -4.52
C GLU A 25 -6.32 -1.89 -4.20
N GLN A 26 -6.55 -1.22 -3.06
CA GLN A 26 -5.72 -0.11 -2.61
C GLN A 26 -4.29 -0.58 -2.33
N VAL A 27 -4.13 -1.68 -1.60
CA VAL A 27 -2.83 -2.35 -1.38
C VAL A 27 -2.17 -2.67 -2.72
N TYR A 28 -2.91 -3.27 -3.66
CA TYR A 28 -2.37 -3.60 -4.98
C TYR A 28 -1.96 -2.37 -5.79
N ALA A 29 -2.70 -1.27 -5.68
CA ALA A 29 -2.34 0.00 -6.32
C ALA A 29 -1.02 0.55 -5.75
N HIS A 30 -0.86 0.55 -4.42
CA HIS A 30 0.37 0.98 -3.76
C HIS A 30 1.57 0.09 -4.11
N LEU A 31 1.39 -1.23 -4.11
CA LEU A 31 2.42 -2.19 -4.54
C LEU A 31 2.79 -2.00 -6.01
N LYS A 32 1.81 -1.83 -6.90
CA LYS A 32 2.05 -1.59 -8.32
C LYS A 32 2.84 -0.30 -8.55
N ARG A 33 2.50 0.77 -7.83
CA ARG A 33 3.23 2.03 -7.86
C ARG A 33 4.68 1.85 -7.44
N PHE A 34 4.92 1.17 -6.33
CA PHE A 34 6.27 0.84 -5.86
C PHE A 34 7.06 0.01 -6.89
N MET A 35 6.46 -1.05 -7.45
CA MET A 35 7.12 -1.91 -8.44
C MET A 35 7.43 -1.19 -9.75
N SER A 36 6.63 -0.17 -10.11
CA SER A 36 6.77 0.61 -11.34
C SER A 36 7.89 1.65 -11.31
N ILE A 37 8.51 1.92 -10.15
CA ILE A 37 9.64 2.84 -10.06
C ILE A 37 10.76 2.33 -10.98
N PRO A 38 11.29 3.15 -11.91
CA PRO A 38 12.37 2.72 -12.79
C PRO A 38 13.65 2.47 -11.99
N THR A 39 14.48 1.51 -12.44
CA THR A 39 15.83 1.33 -11.90
C THR A 39 16.67 2.58 -12.18
N ILE A 40 17.35 3.07 -11.16
CA ILE A 40 18.17 4.27 -11.23
C ILE A 40 19.49 3.90 -11.93
N ARG A 41 19.65 4.32 -13.19
CA ARG A 41 20.87 4.04 -13.99
C ARG A 41 21.95 5.09 -13.89
N ASN A 42 21.51 6.33 -13.71
CA ASN A 42 22.36 7.47 -13.46
C ASN A 42 21.92 8.01 -12.12
N GLU A 43 22.79 7.92 -11.11
CA GLU A 43 22.56 8.40 -9.74
C GLU A 43 22.36 9.93 -9.73
N SER A 44 21.19 10.37 -10.18
CA SER A 44 20.74 11.73 -9.97
C SER A 44 20.11 11.81 -8.59
N ALA A 45 20.50 12.83 -7.82
CA ALA A 45 19.94 13.07 -6.50
C ALA A 45 18.39 13.14 -6.54
N SER A 46 17.81 13.66 -7.63
CA SER A 46 16.37 13.70 -7.84
C SER A 46 15.73 12.31 -8.01
N ALA A 47 16.38 11.37 -8.70
CA ALA A 47 15.86 10.00 -8.83
C ALA A 47 15.89 9.24 -7.50
N ILE A 48 16.95 9.42 -6.72
CA ILE A 48 17.09 8.80 -5.40
C ILE A 48 16.06 9.37 -4.42
N LEU A 49 15.88 10.70 -4.39
CA LEU A 49 14.86 11.35 -3.58
C LEU A 49 13.46 10.85 -3.95
N ASN A 50 13.14 10.78 -5.25
CA ASN A 50 11.85 10.26 -5.69
C ASN A 50 11.63 8.79 -5.28
N LEU A 51 12.67 7.95 -5.34
CA LEU A 51 12.59 6.57 -4.84
C LEU A 51 12.26 6.53 -3.34
N ILE A 52 12.94 7.34 -2.54
CA ILE A 52 12.70 7.44 -1.08
C ILE A 52 11.28 7.93 -0.80
N ASP A 53 10.83 8.97 -1.51
CA ASP A 53 9.51 9.59 -1.33
C ASP A 53 8.40 8.60 -1.65
N VAL A 54 8.46 7.98 -2.84
CA VAL A 54 7.44 6.99 -3.26
C VAL A 54 7.42 5.79 -2.33
N THR A 55 8.59 5.29 -1.92
CA THR A 55 8.68 4.15 -0.99
C THR A 55 8.08 4.50 0.36
N SER A 56 8.43 5.65 0.92
CA SER A 56 7.92 6.11 2.21
C SER A 56 6.40 6.30 2.19
N GLU A 57 5.87 6.85 1.10
CA GLU A 57 4.43 7.00 0.91
C GLU A 57 3.73 5.64 0.85
N VAL A 58 4.26 4.69 0.07
CA VAL A 58 3.69 3.35 -0.04
C VAL A 58 3.69 2.62 1.31
N VAL A 59 4.79 2.68 2.06
CA VAL A 59 4.88 2.07 3.40
C VAL A 59 3.81 2.65 4.33
N ARG A 60 3.69 3.97 4.40
CA ARG A 60 2.67 4.65 5.23
C ARG A 60 1.25 4.29 4.82
N SER A 61 0.97 4.22 3.51
CA SER A 61 -0.34 3.81 3.01
C SER A 61 -0.67 2.37 3.37
N LEU A 62 0.30 1.45 3.29
CA LEU A 62 0.12 0.06 3.71
C LEU A 62 -0.11 -0.05 5.21
N GLU A 63 0.61 0.72 6.04
CA GLU A 63 0.37 0.79 7.49
C GLU A 63 -1.02 1.32 7.83
N CYS A 64 -1.51 2.34 7.13
CA CYS A 64 -2.87 2.88 7.28
C CYS A 64 -3.96 1.86 6.91
N LEU A 65 -3.65 0.90 6.03
CA LEU A 65 -4.51 -0.20 5.62
C LEU A 65 -4.31 -1.47 6.48
N GLU A 66 -3.62 -1.34 7.63
CA GLU A 66 -3.28 -2.44 8.54
C GLU A 66 -2.45 -3.55 7.87
N GLN A 67 -1.78 -3.26 6.75
CA GLN A 67 -0.87 -4.16 6.02
C GLN A 67 0.59 -3.81 6.33
N LYS A 68 0.95 -3.79 7.60
CA LYS A 68 2.31 -3.46 8.03
C LYS A 68 3.34 -4.42 7.41
N LEU A 69 4.47 -3.86 6.96
CA LEU A 69 5.59 -4.67 6.48
C LEU A 69 6.41 -5.20 7.66
N ASP A 70 6.33 -6.51 7.89
CA ASP A 70 7.10 -7.23 8.91
C ASP A 70 7.78 -8.51 8.38
N GLY A 71 8.83 -8.94 9.09
CA GLY A 71 9.57 -10.18 8.81
C GLY A 71 10.02 -10.33 7.35
N VAL A 72 9.44 -11.30 6.65
CA VAL A 72 9.79 -11.61 5.26
C VAL A 72 9.32 -10.50 4.31
N SER A 73 8.19 -9.84 4.59
CA SER A 73 7.64 -8.80 3.69
C SER A 73 8.53 -7.55 3.66
N SER A 74 9.07 -7.12 4.80
CA SER A 74 10.05 -6.03 4.87
C SER A 74 11.37 -6.41 4.21
N THR A 75 11.80 -7.68 4.34
CA THR A 75 13.00 -8.21 3.67
C THR A 75 12.83 -8.19 2.14
N ILE A 76 11.69 -8.65 1.62
CA ILE A 76 11.37 -8.60 0.18
C ILE A 76 11.33 -7.15 -0.31
N PHE A 77 10.72 -6.25 0.45
CA PHE A 77 10.67 -4.83 0.10
C PHE A 77 12.07 -4.21 0.00
N GLY A 78 12.92 -4.48 0.99
CA GLY A 78 14.32 -4.04 1.01
C GLY A 78 15.14 -4.62 -0.15
N PHE A 79 14.93 -5.90 -0.47
CA PHE A 79 15.57 -6.53 -1.63
C PHE A 79 15.14 -5.86 -2.95
N ILE A 80 13.86 -5.60 -3.15
CA ILE A 80 13.38 -4.94 -4.37
C ILE A 80 13.94 -3.52 -4.46
N LEU A 81 14.01 -2.78 -3.34
CA LEU A 81 14.65 -1.47 -3.28
C LEU A 81 16.12 -1.53 -3.71
N SER A 82 16.87 -2.53 -3.24
CA SER A 82 18.27 -2.68 -3.63
C SER A 82 18.38 -2.93 -5.14
N GLN A 83 17.49 -3.74 -5.72
CA GLN A 83 17.45 -3.95 -7.18
C GLN A 83 17.08 -2.70 -8.00
N LYS A 84 16.44 -1.69 -7.38
CA LYS A 84 16.17 -0.39 -8.03
C LYS A 84 17.36 0.55 -7.96
N LEU A 85 18.27 0.33 -7.01
CA LEU A 85 19.50 1.11 -6.81
C LEU A 85 20.71 0.47 -7.51
N ASP A 86 20.78 -0.86 -7.54
CA ASP A 86 21.86 -1.61 -8.18
C ASP A 86 21.66 -1.62 -9.70
N GLN A 87 22.38 -0.73 -10.39
CA GLN A 87 22.70 -0.87 -11.81
C GLN A 87 24.08 -0.33 -12.16
#